data_AF-A0A7C3Z681-F1
#
_entry.id   AF-A0A7C3Z681-F1
#
_cell.length_a   1.000
_cell.length_b   1.000
_cell.length_c   1.000
_cell.angle_alpha   90.00
_cell.angle_beta   90.00
_cell.angle_gamma   90.00
#
_symmetry.space_group_name_H-M   'P 1'
#
loop_
_entity.id
_entity.type
_entity.pdbx_description
1 polymer ?
#
loop_
_entity_poly.entity_id
_entity_poly.type
_entity_poly.pdbx_seq_one_letter_code
_entity_poly.pdbx_strand_id
1 'polypeptide(L)'
;MICTGITYDYPAYLDVLRKQAKVVFVRPGGGFYTDTFPFGLVEKAVEYSRQIPLLGVNRGDSVLAEIEHFPYNAPLKARRIYSTEVTASIAAGCDGATINISSMIPGVFNEYRQFLEESEKMHDFWRALSDVVHGLPVAGAWLPRFSSHASLKGHMGAQVPEFPGSPVNLTSAGIPITGDRNNGSFSLLTRSVIEGIPADELAAILSRPAILDATAVKYAQVKGLSHLVGVCVEKEINGHCVEQYLDDEINAGFAGKFRDSRPGFFRNSSAVFKCISSETKPICELKTDYRDGRTLGVSAAVFKNPEGARIASFGYDPWNYIFSWDKIQQIHNLIQWITEDTFPFMVLFPPRVSPILRCKASGKIVVVLVNANFDEVNEIRFCTPRRFFRVEVLKTDGKWERCRVLKSGNTGIITARRKIEPWGALVLRLA
;
A
#
# COMPACT_ATOMS: atom_id res chain seq x y z
N MET A 1 -10.24 -15.77 -21.40
CA MET A 1 -9.49 -14.77 -20.61
C MET A 1 -10.48 -13.70 -20.18
N ILE A 2 -10.62 -13.44 -18.88
CA ILE A 2 -11.44 -12.32 -18.41
C ILE A 2 -10.53 -11.10 -18.21
N CYS A 3 -10.88 -9.97 -18.82
CA CYS A 3 -10.30 -8.66 -18.51
C CYS A 3 -11.15 -8.00 -17.43
N THR A 4 -10.60 -7.80 -16.23
CA THR A 4 -11.38 -7.35 -15.06
C THR A 4 -11.29 -5.84 -14.90
N GLY A 5 -11.70 -5.09 -15.92
CA GLY A 5 -11.72 -3.62 -15.88
C GLY A 5 -12.99 -3.04 -15.24
N ILE A 6 -14.10 -3.81 -15.17
CA ILE A 6 -15.43 -3.29 -14.83
C ILE A 6 -16.28 -4.33 -14.07
N THR A 7 -17.14 -3.82 -13.18
CA THR A 7 -18.24 -4.41 -12.40
C THR A 7 -18.84 -5.73 -12.92
N TYR A 8 -18.34 -6.86 -12.43
CA TYR A 8 -19.05 -8.13 -12.57
C TYR A 8 -18.97 -8.93 -11.25
N ASP A 9 -19.97 -9.78 -11.03
CA ASP A 9 -19.86 -10.90 -10.09
C ASP A 9 -18.84 -11.89 -10.65
N TYR A 10 -17.54 -11.55 -10.51
CA TYR A 10 -16.43 -12.34 -11.05
C TYR A 10 -16.51 -13.82 -10.64
N PRO A 11 -16.82 -14.17 -9.38
CA PRO A 11 -17.03 -15.56 -8.99
C PRO A 11 -18.01 -16.30 -9.91
N ALA A 12 -19.19 -15.74 -10.18
CA ALA A 12 -20.18 -16.37 -11.04
C ALA A 12 -19.68 -16.56 -12.48
N TYR A 13 -18.95 -15.58 -13.03
CA TYR A 13 -18.35 -15.71 -14.36
C TYR A 13 -17.26 -16.78 -14.41
N LEU A 14 -16.39 -16.83 -13.41
CA LEU A 14 -15.35 -17.86 -13.34
C LEU A 14 -15.95 -19.25 -13.23
N ASP A 15 -17.05 -19.42 -12.49
CA ASP A 15 -17.75 -20.71 -12.39
C ASP A 15 -18.31 -21.20 -13.73
N VAL A 16 -18.79 -20.29 -14.58
CA VAL A 16 -19.20 -20.64 -15.95
C VAL A 16 -18.00 -21.08 -16.78
N LEU A 17 -16.88 -20.35 -16.72
CA LEU A 17 -15.67 -20.68 -17.49
C LEU A 17 -15.03 -22.00 -17.06
N ARG A 18 -15.02 -22.30 -15.76
CA ARG A 18 -14.48 -23.57 -15.21
C ARG A 18 -15.20 -24.80 -15.73
N LYS A 19 -16.48 -24.67 -16.13
CA LYS A 19 -17.22 -25.77 -16.78
C LYS A 19 -16.74 -26.06 -18.20
N GLN A 20 -16.06 -25.12 -18.84
CA GLN A 20 -15.66 -25.20 -20.25
C GLN A 20 -14.14 -25.32 -20.46
N ALA A 21 -13.33 -24.95 -19.46
CA ALA A 21 -11.88 -24.92 -19.56
C ALA A 21 -11.21 -25.64 -18.39
N LYS A 22 -10.09 -26.33 -18.67
CA LYS A 22 -9.26 -26.98 -17.63
C LYS A 22 -8.53 -25.96 -16.74
N VAL A 23 -8.19 -24.80 -17.31
CA VAL A 23 -7.52 -23.69 -16.64
C VAL A 23 -8.23 -22.42 -17.06
N VAL A 24 -8.65 -21.60 -16.10
CA VAL A 24 -9.20 -20.28 -16.39
C VAL A 24 -8.10 -19.24 -16.21
N PHE A 25 -7.81 -18.51 -17.28
CA PHE A 25 -6.89 -17.38 -17.24
C PHE A 25 -7.65 -16.10 -16.91
N VAL A 26 -7.26 -15.46 -15.82
CA VAL A 26 -7.81 -14.20 -15.35
C VAL A 26 -6.75 -13.14 -15.45
N ARG A 27 -7.12 -11.99 -16.02
CA ARG A 27 -6.20 -10.88 -16.19
C ARG A 27 -6.72 -9.68 -15.41
N PRO A 28 -6.33 -9.54 -14.14
CA PRO A 28 -6.57 -8.31 -13.42
C PRO A 28 -5.83 -7.17 -14.10
N GLY A 29 -6.41 -5.98 -14.11
CA GLY A 29 -5.67 -4.82 -14.59
C GLY A 29 -6.43 -3.64 -15.18
N GLY A 30 -5.57 -2.70 -15.58
CA GLY A 30 -5.77 -1.35 -16.09
C GLY A 30 -4.78 -0.36 -15.43
N GLY A 31 -4.25 0.63 -16.17
CA GLY A 31 -3.86 1.92 -15.56
C GLY A 31 -2.38 2.33 -15.44
N PHE A 32 -1.40 1.56 -15.95
CA PHE A 32 0.02 2.01 -15.99
C PHE A 32 0.63 1.78 -17.37
N TYR A 33 0.45 2.77 -18.25
CA TYR A 33 0.79 2.66 -19.68
C TYR A 33 2.14 3.25 -20.04
N THR A 34 2.57 4.30 -19.32
CA THR A 34 3.80 5.05 -19.56
C THR A 34 4.55 5.26 -18.25
N ASP A 35 5.85 5.54 -18.33
CA ASP A 35 6.68 5.83 -17.16
C ASP A 35 6.76 7.32 -16.80
N THR A 36 5.88 8.16 -17.36
CA THR A 36 5.79 9.60 -17.04
C THR A 36 5.50 9.85 -15.56
N PHE A 37 4.69 8.98 -14.95
CA PHE A 37 4.40 8.96 -13.51
C PHE A 37 4.73 7.56 -12.97
N PRO A 38 6.02 7.28 -12.71
CA PRO A 38 6.49 5.91 -12.48
C PRO A 38 5.96 5.30 -11.17
N PHE A 39 5.47 6.13 -10.23
CA PHE A 39 4.80 5.63 -9.03
C PHE A 39 3.51 4.84 -9.33
N GLY A 40 2.90 5.06 -10.50
CA GLY A 40 1.77 4.28 -10.99
C GLY A 40 2.05 2.77 -11.07
N LEU A 41 3.31 2.36 -11.16
CA LEU A 41 3.73 0.96 -11.04
C LEU A 41 3.38 0.38 -9.66
N VAL A 42 3.68 1.12 -8.60
CA VAL A 42 3.42 0.71 -7.21
C VAL A 42 1.92 0.73 -6.94
N GLU A 43 1.22 1.77 -7.42
CA GLU A 43 -0.23 1.85 -7.31
C GLU A 43 -0.92 0.66 -7.98
N LYS A 44 -0.47 0.28 -9.18
CA LYS A 44 -0.96 -0.89 -9.90
C LYS A 44 -0.69 -2.20 -9.15
N ALA A 45 0.46 -2.35 -8.52
CA ALA A 45 0.75 -3.51 -7.68
C ALA A 45 -0.19 -3.59 -6.46
N VAL A 46 -0.44 -2.47 -5.77
CA VAL A 46 -1.42 -2.44 -4.68
C VAL A 46 -2.82 -2.77 -5.20
N GLU A 47 -3.18 -2.25 -6.36
CA GLU A 47 -4.46 -2.50 -7.01
C GLU A 47 -4.66 -3.99 -7.35
N TYR A 48 -3.63 -4.69 -7.82
CA TYR A 48 -3.68 -6.15 -7.98
C TYR A 48 -3.99 -6.87 -6.66
N SER A 49 -3.30 -6.48 -5.58
CA SER A 49 -3.54 -7.07 -4.26
C SER A 49 -4.98 -6.85 -3.76
N ARG A 50 -5.66 -5.81 -4.27
CA ARG A 50 -7.06 -5.47 -3.95
C ARG A 50 -8.08 -6.14 -4.87
N GLN A 51 -7.74 -6.35 -6.14
CA GLN A 51 -8.63 -7.03 -7.09
C GLN A 51 -8.65 -8.53 -6.86
N ILE A 52 -7.48 -9.17 -6.72
CA ILE A 52 -7.34 -10.64 -6.73
C ILE A 52 -8.22 -11.33 -5.68
N PRO A 53 -8.29 -10.88 -4.41
CA PRO A 53 -9.17 -11.50 -3.42
C PRO A 53 -10.67 -11.44 -3.78
N LEU A 54 -11.08 -10.47 -4.60
CA LEU A 54 -12.47 -10.30 -5.04
C LEU A 54 -12.82 -11.11 -6.29
N LEU A 55 -11.82 -11.63 -7.00
CA LEU A 55 -12.05 -12.38 -8.23
C LEU A 55 -12.66 -13.76 -7.97
N GLY A 56 -12.51 -14.31 -6.75
CA GLY A 56 -12.96 -15.67 -6.44
C GLY A 56 -12.15 -16.74 -7.17
N VAL A 57 -10.85 -16.50 -7.35
CA VAL A 57 -9.92 -17.44 -8.03
C VAL A 57 -9.78 -18.73 -7.23
N ASN A 58 -9.81 -19.86 -7.94
CA ASN A 58 -9.68 -21.20 -7.37
C ASN A 58 -8.32 -21.80 -7.70
N ARG A 59 -7.98 -22.87 -6.97
CA ARG A 59 -6.82 -23.70 -7.30
C ARG A 59 -6.97 -24.23 -8.73
N GLY A 60 -6.02 -23.92 -9.59
CA GLY A 60 -6.02 -24.32 -11.01
C GLY A 60 -6.39 -23.19 -11.98
N ASP A 61 -6.87 -22.05 -11.48
CA ASP A 61 -6.91 -20.81 -12.27
C ASP A 61 -5.50 -20.20 -12.36
N SER A 62 -5.29 -19.34 -13.36
CA SER A 62 -4.04 -18.60 -13.53
C SER A 62 -4.31 -17.10 -13.62
N VAL A 63 -3.74 -16.35 -12.69
CA VAL A 63 -3.86 -14.89 -12.61
C VAL A 63 -2.64 -14.27 -13.28
N LEU A 64 -2.83 -13.62 -14.43
CA LEU A 64 -1.75 -13.02 -15.18
C LEU A 64 -1.89 -11.50 -15.17
N ALA A 65 -0.84 -10.79 -14.77
CA ALA A 65 -0.82 -9.33 -14.80
C ALA A 65 -0.95 -8.82 -16.25
N GLU A 66 -1.78 -7.80 -16.48
CA GLU A 66 -1.70 -7.01 -17.71
C GLU A 66 -0.46 -6.12 -17.69
N ILE A 67 0.53 -6.40 -18.52
CA ILE A 67 1.66 -5.50 -18.76
C ILE A 67 1.46 -4.86 -20.13
N GLU A 68 1.15 -3.57 -20.15
CA GLU A 68 0.73 -2.88 -21.35
C GLU A 68 1.55 -1.60 -21.58
N HIS A 69 1.85 -1.32 -22.84
CA HIS A 69 2.28 -0.01 -23.31
C HIS A 69 1.14 0.57 -24.12
N PHE A 70 0.48 1.63 -23.63
CA PHE A 70 -0.58 2.31 -24.38
C PHE A 70 -0.15 3.75 -24.66
N PRO A 71 -0.29 4.27 -25.89
CA PRO A 71 -0.88 3.64 -27.08
C PRO A 71 0.15 2.86 -27.93
N TYR A 72 0.87 1.91 -27.32
CA TYR A 72 1.82 1.03 -27.99
C TYR A 72 2.97 1.78 -28.68
N ASN A 73 3.66 2.63 -27.92
CA ASN A 73 4.90 3.27 -28.33
C ASN A 73 6.02 2.80 -27.42
N ALA A 74 7.00 2.07 -27.97
CA ALA A 74 8.11 1.52 -27.20
C ALA A 74 8.86 2.54 -26.32
N PRO A 75 9.11 3.80 -26.77
CA PRO A 75 9.84 4.78 -25.95
C PRO A 75 9.11 5.27 -24.70
N LEU A 76 7.81 4.98 -24.53
CA LEU A 76 7.02 5.47 -23.39
C LEU A 76 7.25 4.68 -22.09
N LYS A 77 8.01 3.59 -22.13
CA LYS A 77 8.33 2.80 -20.94
C LYS A 77 9.76 2.27 -21.01
N ALA A 78 10.58 2.60 -20.03
CA ALA A 78 11.92 2.05 -19.91
C ALA A 78 11.91 0.54 -19.61
N ARG A 79 12.89 -0.21 -20.15
CA ARG A 79 13.09 -1.66 -19.87
C ARG A 79 13.07 -2.00 -18.38
N ARG A 80 13.69 -1.15 -17.55
CA ARG A 80 13.75 -1.33 -16.10
C ARG A 80 12.38 -1.19 -15.45
N ILE A 81 11.60 -0.20 -15.86
CA ILE A 81 10.22 -0.03 -15.38
C ILE A 81 9.40 -1.25 -15.77
N TYR A 82 9.51 -1.71 -17.03
CA TYR A 82 8.86 -2.93 -17.51
C TYR A 82 9.20 -4.17 -16.66
N SER A 83 10.49 -4.45 -16.40
CA SER A 83 10.86 -5.63 -15.63
C SER A 83 10.52 -5.54 -14.14
N THR A 84 10.59 -4.34 -13.56
CA THR A 84 10.10 -4.06 -12.20
C THR A 84 8.58 -4.21 -12.11
N GLU A 85 7.82 -3.81 -13.13
CA GLU A 85 6.36 -3.93 -13.15
C GLU A 85 5.93 -5.41 -13.13
N VAL A 86 6.54 -6.26 -13.96
CA VAL A 86 6.31 -7.70 -13.93
C VAL A 86 6.65 -8.28 -12.56
N THR A 87 7.81 -7.90 -12.01
CA THR A 87 8.29 -8.37 -10.70
C THR A 87 7.32 -7.99 -9.56
N ALA A 88 6.88 -6.73 -9.54
CA ALA A 88 5.94 -6.21 -8.57
C ALA A 88 4.57 -6.88 -8.71
N SER A 89 4.14 -7.17 -9.93
CA SER A 89 2.86 -7.84 -10.20
C SER A 89 2.82 -9.27 -9.68
N ILE A 90 3.90 -10.04 -9.90
CA ILE A 90 4.03 -11.40 -9.33
C ILE A 90 4.01 -11.34 -7.79
N ALA A 91 4.77 -10.39 -7.23
CA ALA A 91 4.77 -10.15 -5.79
C ALA A 91 3.39 -9.78 -5.25
N ALA A 92 2.59 -9.02 -6.01
CA ALA A 92 1.26 -8.56 -5.63
C ALA A 92 0.15 -9.63 -5.75
N GLY A 93 0.48 -10.84 -6.20
CA GLY A 93 -0.45 -11.98 -6.21
C GLY A 93 -0.71 -12.59 -7.58
N CYS A 94 -0.15 -12.04 -8.66
CA CYS A 94 -0.23 -12.66 -9.98
C CYS A 94 0.72 -13.87 -10.07
N ASP A 95 0.35 -14.89 -10.85
CA ASP A 95 1.18 -16.05 -11.16
C ASP A 95 2.25 -15.74 -12.22
N GLY A 96 2.00 -14.70 -13.02
CA GLY A 96 2.86 -14.24 -14.10
C GLY A 96 2.31 -12.98 -14.76
N ALA A 97 2.65 -12.77 -16.03
CA ALA A 97 2.23 -11.60 -16.81
C ALA A 97 1.81 -11.99 -18.23
N THR A 98 0.79 -11.30 -18.74
CA THR A 98 0.51 -11.16 -20.18
C THR A 98 1.15 -9.87 -20.68
N ILE A 99 1.90 -9.96 -21.77
CA ILE A 99 2.67 -8.84 -22.32
C ILE A 99 1.94 -8.29 -23.55
N ASN A 100 1.26 -7.16 -23.38
CA ASN A 100 0.56 -6.42 -24.43
C ASN A 100 1.34 -5.15 -24.81
N ILE A 101 2.50 -5.32 -25.43
CA ILE A 101 3.43 -4.21 -25.71
C ILE A 101 3.54 -3.84 -27.19
N SER A 102 3.22 -4.76 -28.11
CA SER A 102 3.43 -4.55 -29.54
C SER A 102 2.33 -3.67 -30.14
N SER A 103 2.71 -2.76 -31.02
CA SER A 103 1.76 -2.00 -31.83
C SER A 103 0.89 -2.92 -32.69
N MET A 104 -0.38 -2.54 -32.84
CA MET A 104 -1.30 -3.14 -33.81
C MET A 104 -0.99 -2.70 -35.25
N ILE A 105 -0.06 -1.76 -35.44
CA ILE A 105 0.38 -1.28 -36.76
C ILE A 105 1.46 -2.21 -37.31
N PRO A 106 1.36 -2.69 -38.57
CA PRO A 106 2.38 -3.53 -39.18
C PRO A 106 3.76 -2.86 -39.27
N GLY A 107 4.84 -3.63 -39.14
CA GLY A 107 6.21 -3.22 -39.52
C GLY A 107 7.10 -2.62 -38.42
N VAL A 108 6.60 -2.42 -37.19
CA VAL A 108 7.34 -1.74 -36.10
C VAL A 108 7.89 -2.69 -35.01
N PHE A 109 7.93 -4.01 -35.27
CA PHE A 109 8.25 -5.01 -34.24
C PHE A 109 9.65 -4.87 -33.62
N ASN A 110 10.63 -4.37 -34.39
CA ASN A 110 12.02 -4.24 -33.92
C ASN A 110 12.17 -3.29 -32.72
N GLU A 111 11.29 -2.29 -32.56
CA GLU A 111 11.34 -1.33 -31.44
C GLU A 111 11.05 -2.01 -30.08
N TYR A 112 10.36 -3.15 -30.11
CA TYR A 112 9.96 -3.91 -28.92
C TYR A 112 10.95 -4.99 -28.53
N ARG A 113 11.97 -5.25 -29.36
CA ARG A 113 13.00 -6.29 -29.12
C ARG A 113 13.63 -6.15 -27.73
N GLN A 114 13.87 -4.91 -27.30
CA GLN A 114 14.47 -4.59 -26.02
C GLN A 114 13.69 -5.16 -24.81
N PHE A 115 12.37 -5.31 -24.91
CA PHE A 115 11.54 -5.87 -23.84
C PHE A 115 11.51 -7.40 -23.89
N LEU A 116 11.63 -8.00 -25.07
CA LEU A 116 11.77 -9.45 -25.23
C LEU A 116 13.12 -9.92 -24.67
N GLU A 117 14.21 -9.21 -24.99
CA GLU A 117 15.55 -9.47 -24.44
C GLU A 117 15.57 -9.33 -22.91
N GLU A 118 14.93 -8.29 -22.37
CA GLU A 118 14.81 -8.12 -20.92
C GLU A 118 13.95 -9.23 -20.30
N SER A 119 12.91 -9.71 -20.99
CA SER A 119 12.08 -10.83 -20.52
C SER A 119 12.86 -12.14 -20.49
N GLU A 120 13.66 -12.42 -21.52
CA GLU A 120 14.56 -13.58 -21.57
C GLU A 120 15.57 -13.54 -20.42
N LYS A 121 16.21 -12.38 -20.20
CA LYS A 121 17.14 -12.17 -19.09
C LYS A 121 16.52 -12.36 -17.71
N MET A 122 15.26 -11.95 -17.53
CA MET A 122 14.55 -12.00 -16.25
C MET A 122 13.73 -13.27 -16.04
N HIS A 123 13.67 -14.16 -17.04
CA HIS A 123 12.81 -15.33 -17.04
C HIS A 123 13.03 -16.23 -15.80
N ASP A 124 14.28 -16.60 -15.51
CA ASP A 124 14.59 -17.50 -14.39
C ASP A 124 14.36 -16.83 -13.03
N PHE A 125 14.61 -15.52 -12.95
CA PHE A 125 14.26 -14.72 -11.79
C PHE A 125 12.75 -14.70 -11.54
N TRP A 126 11.92 -14.46 -12.56
CA TRP A 126 10.47 -14.43 -12.39
C TRP A 126 9.89 -15.80 -12.06
N ARG A 127 10.44 -16.88 -12.64
CA ARG A 127 10.06 -18.25 -12.29
C ARG A 127 10.37 -18.53 -10.82
N ALA A 128 11.60 -18.27 -10.38
CA ALA A 128 12.00 -18.47 -9.00
C ALA A 128 11.19 -17.60 -8.00
N LEU A 129 10.84 -16.38 -8.40
CA LEU A 129 9.96 -15.51 -7.62
C LEU A 129 8.55 -16.12 -7.51
N SER A 130 7.93 -16.49 -8.64
CA SER A 130 6.60 -17.10 -8.69
C SER A 130 6.54 -18.36 -7.83
N ASP A 131 7.54 -19.24 -7.95
CA ASP A 131 7.65 -20.47 -7.16
C ASP A 131 7.74 -20.19 -5.65
N VAL A 132 8.53 -19.19 -5.23
CA VAL A 132 8.73 -18.93 -3.80
C VAL A 132 7.52 -18.26 -3.15
N VAL A 133 6.77 -17.44 -3.90
CA VAL A 133 5.59 -16.73 -3.41
C VAL A 133 4.31 -17.53 -3.59
N HIS A 134 4.31 -18.59 -4.38
CA HIS A 134 3.17 -19.48 -4.56
C HIS A 134 2.62 -19.96 -3.20
N GLY A 135 1.30 -19.80 -3.01
CA GLY A 135 0.62 -20.15 -1.76
C GLY A 135 0.92 -19.23 -0.57
N LEU A 136 1.74 -18.18 -0.72
CA LEU A 136 1.84 -17.12 0.28
C LEU A 136 0.82 -16.04 -0.03
N PRO A 137 0.00 -15.58 0.93
CA PRO A 137 -0.89 -14.45 0.71
C PRO A 137 -0.13 -13.12 0.75
N VAL A 138 -0.72 -12.09 0.13
CA VAL A 138 -0.24 -10.70 0.26
C VAL A 138 -0.65 -10.19 1.64
N ALA A 139 0.30 -9.61 2.38
CA ALA A 139 0.09 -9.17 3.76
C ALA A 139 0.50 -7.71 3.95
N GLY A 140 -0.02 -7.07 4.99
CA GLY A 140 0.33 -5.68 5.33
C GLY A 140 -0.81 -4.93 5.98
N ALA A 141 -0.87 -3.62 5.75
CA ALA A 141 -2.02 -2.79 6.07
C ALA A 141 -3.16 -3.11 5.09
N TRP A 142 -4.34 -3.43 5.59
CA TRP A 142 -5.48 -3.76 4.75
C TRP A 142 -6.10 -2.46 4.22
N LEU A 143 -6.08 -2.29 2.90
CA LEU A 143 -6.81 -1.23 2.21
C LEU A 143 -8.06 -1.83 1.57
N PRO A 144 -9.24 -1.71 2.20
CA PRO A 144 -10.41 -2.45 1.77
C PRO A 144 -10.82 -2.09 0.34
N ARG A 145 -11.45 -3.07 -0.29
CA ARG A 145 -12.20 -2.90 -1.53
C ARG A 145 -13.39 -3.83 -1.44
N PHE A 146 -14.56 -3.29 -1.79
CA PHE A 146 -15.79 -4.07 -1.82
C PHE A 146 -16.34 -4.05 -3.24
N SER A 147 -17.10 -5.08 -3.61
CA SER A 147 -17.76 -5.17 -4.92
C SER A 147 -18.70 -3.98 -5.18
N SER A 148 -19.34 -3.44 -4.12
CA SER A 148 -20.14 -2.21 -4.17
C SER A 148 -19.35 -0.94 -4.50
N HIS A 149 -18.03 -0.92 -4.31
CA HIS A 149 -17.19 0.22 -4.72
C HIS A 149 -16.88 0.21 -6.22
N ALA A 150 -17.06 -0.92 -6.90
CA ALA A 150 -16.87 -1.01 -8.34
C ALA A 150 -17.95 -0.23 -9.11
N SER A 151 -19.14 -0.03 -8.54
CA SER A 151 -20.22 0.75 -9.16
C SER A 151 -20.11 2.26 -8.93
N LEU A 152 -19.23 2.73 -8.03
CA LEU A 152 -19.24 4.13 -7.61
C LEU A 152 -18.46 5.10 -8.52
N LYS A 153 -17.56 4.64 -9.41
CA LYS A 153 -17.02 5.48 -10.50
C LYS A 153 -16.60 4.62 -11.69
N GLY A 154 -17.36 4.68 -12.78
CA GLY A 154 -16.98 4.15 -14.10
C GLY A 154 -15.86 4.96 -14.75
N HIS A 155 -14.67 4.96 -14.18
CA HIS A 155 -13.49 5.56 -14.82
C HIS A 155 -12.64 4.43 -15.40
N MET A 156 -12.92 4.11 -16.67
CA MET A 156 -11.99 3.37 -17.51
C MET A 156 -10.65 4.13 -17.54
N GLY A 157 -9.58 3.50 -17.06
CA GLY A 157 -8.22 3.72 -17.55
C GLY A 157 -7.64 5.15 -17.52
N ALA A 158 -8.27 6.11 -16.84
CA ALA A 158 -7.65 7.41 -16.65
C ALA A 158 -6.47 7.20 -15.68
N GLN A 159 -5.26 7.54 -16.13
CA GLN A 159 -4.18 7.94 -15.23
C GLN A 159 -4.75 9.08 -14.38
N VAL A 160 -5.37 8.75 -13.25
CA VAL A 160 -5.68 9.75 -12.25
C VAL A 160 -4.30 10.12 -11.70
N PRO A 161 -3.82 11.36 -11.93
CA PRO A 161 -2.59 11.83 -11.32
C PRO A 161 -2.74 11.59 -9.82
N GLU A 162 -1.70 11.01 -9.18
CA GLU A 162 -1.54 10.80 -7.73
C GLU A 162 -2.87 10.99 -6.99
N PHE A 163 -3.63 9.94 -6.66
CA PHE A 163 -4.85 10.15 -5.87
C PHE A 163 -4.47 10.96 -4.60
N PRO A 164 -4.73 12.29 -4.53
CA PRO A 164 -4.35 13.06 -3.38
C PRO A 164 -5.31 12.57 -2.31
N GLY A 165 -4.77 11.96 -1.26
CA GLY A 165 -5.54 11.32 -0.21
C GLY A 165 -5.59 9.79 -0.30
N SER A 166 -4.70 9.15 -1.09
CA SER A 166 -4.65 7.69 -1.14
C SER A 166 -3.70 7.09 -0.10
N PRO A 167 -4.18 6.13 0.73
CA PRO A 167 -3.32 5.39 1.65
C PRO A 167 -2.22 4.59 0.95
N VAL A 168 -2.30 4.42 -0.38
CA VAL A 168 -1.23 3.81 -1.19
C VAL A 168 0.12 4.51 -1.01
N ASN A 169 0.12 5.80 -0.71
CA ASN A 169 1.34 6.56 -0.43
C ASN A 169 2.12 6.01 0.77
N LEU A 170 1.47 5.30 1.70
CA LEU A 170 2.15 4.64 2.82
C LEU A 170 3.16 3.57 2.36
N THR A 171 3.00 3.02 1.15
CA THR A 171 4.03 2.13 0.57
C THR A 171 5.35 2.86 0.41
N SER A 172 5.34 4.14 0.02
CA SER A 172 6.55 4.96 -0.05
C SER A 172 7.11 5.33 1.33
N ALA A 173 6.32 5.18 2.39
CA ALA A 173 6.81 5.25 3.77
C ALA A 173 7.24 3.86 4.30
N GLY A 174 7.40 2.86 3.44
CA GLY A 174 7.87 1.53 3.84
C GLY A 174 6.79 0.61 4.41
N ILE A 175 5.51 0.93 4.25
CA ILE A 175 4.38 0.14 4.77
C ILE A 175 3.79 -0.73 3.66
N PRO A 176 3.87 -2.06 3.71
CA PRO A 176 3.23 -2.92 2.73
C PRO A 176 1.70 -2.83 2.87
N ILE A 177 0.99 -2.91 1.75
CA ILE A 177 -0.47 -2.86 1.70
C ILE A 177 -1.00 -4.18 1.10
N THR A 178 -2.14 -4.63 1.60
CA THR A 178 -2.88 -5.78 1.07
C THR A 178 -4.34 -5.44 0.87
N GLY A 179 -4.99 -6.08 -0.09
CA GLY A 179 -6.45 -6.12 -0.19
C GLY A 179 -7.10 -7.28 0.55
N ASP A 180 -6.32 -8.23 1.04
CA ASP A 180 -6.81 -9.41 1.75
C ASP A 180 -7.04 -9.09 3.23
N ARG A 181 -8.32 -9.07 3.63
CA ARG A 181 -8.75 -8.82 5.02
C ARG A 181 -8.12 -9.79 6.03
N ASN A 182 -7.91 -11.05 5.63
CA ASN A 182 -7.42 -12.08 6.54
C ASN A 182 -5.91 -11.96 6.80
N ASN A 183 -5.18 -11.32 5.88
CA ASN A 183 -3.74 -11.09 5.98
C ASN A 183 -3.41 -9.61 6.26
N GLY A 184 -4.44 -8.82 6.58
CA GLY A 184 -4.36 -7.44 7.06
C GLY A 184 -4.07 -7.35 8.55
N SER A 185 -3.04 -6.60 8.94
CA SER A 185 -2.73 -6.35 10.36
C SER A 185 -3.62 -5.27 10.98
N PHE A 186 -4.01 -4.27 10.19
CA PHE A 186 -4.92 -3.20 10.58
C PHE A 186 -5.61 -2.65 9.32
N SER A 187 -6.71 -1.93 9.49
CA SER A 187 -7.51 -1.38 8.39
C SER A 187 -7.13 0.08 8.09
N LEU A 188 -7.06 0.43 6.82
CA LEU A 188 -6.93 1.80 6.33
C LEU A 188 -8.29 2.27 5.83
N LEU A 189 -8.95 3.17 6.57
CA LEU A 189 -10.29 3.64 6.25
C LEU A 189 -10.25 5.08 5.75
N THR A 190 -10.74 5.25 4.54
CA THR A 190 -10.90 6.53 3.88
C THR A 190 -12.34 6.73 3.44
N ARG A 191 -12.65 7.94 2.95
CA ARG A 191 -13.92 8.23 2.29
C ARG A 191 -14.33 7.17 1.27
N SER A 192 -13.45 6.87 0.31
CA SER A 192 -13.73 5.98 -0.81
C SER A 192 -13.90 4.51 -0.40
N VAL A 193 -13.57 4.19 0.84
CA VAL A 193 -13.75 2.86 1.44
C VAL A 193 -15.04 2.79 2.24
N ILE A 194 -15.40 3.84 2.99
CA ILE A 194 -16.45 3.75 4.02
C ILE A 194 -17.86 4.09 3.51
N GLU A 195 -17.99 4.86 2.44
CA GLU A 195 -19.28 5.37 1.93
C GLU A 195 -20.28 4.25 1.61
N GLY A 196 -19.79 3.08 1.16
CA GLY A 196 -20.62 1.94 0.78
C GLY A 196 -20.79 0.84 1.83
N ILE A 197 -20.23 0.98 3.04
CA ILE A 197 -20.21 -0.11 4.04
C ILE A 197 -21.41 0.01 5.00
N PRO A 198 -22.22 -1.05 5.19
CA PRO A 198 -23.24 -1.14 6.25
C PRO A 198 -22.67 -0.89 7.67
N ALA A 199 -23.52 -0.47 8.61
CA ALA A 199 -23.06 -0.10 9.95
C ALA A 199 -22.51 -1.29 10.75
N ASP A 200 -23.13 -2.46 10.64
CA ASP A 200 -22.69 -3.72 11.24
C ASP A 200 -21.36 -4.20 10.66
N GLU A 201 -21.17 -4.11 9.35
CA GLU A 201 -19.90 -4.46 8.72
C GLU A 201 -18.78 -3.48 9.11
N LEU A 202 -19.09 -2.18 9.16
CA LEU A 202 -18.12 -1.18 9.63
C LEU A 202 -17.78 -1.38 11.12
N ALA A 203 -18.73 -1.73 11.97
CA ALA A 203 -18.48 -2.09 13.36
C ALA A 203 -17.56 -3.31 13.46
N ALA A 204 -17.79 -4.34 12.64
CA ALA A 204 -16.91 -5.51 12.57
C ALA A 204 -15.49 -5.16 12.09
N ILE A 205 -15.33 -4.17 11.22
CA ILE A 205 -14.00 -3.66 10.83
C ILE A 205 -13.35 -2.89 11.99
N LEU A 206 -14.10 -2.02 12.68
CA LEU A 206 -13.62 -1.23 13.80
C LEU A 206 -13.39 -2.06 15.08
N SER A 207 -13.91 -3.29 15.17
CA SER A 207 -13.54 -4.26 16.20
C SER A 207 -12.09 -4.75 16.10
N ARG A 208 -11.36 -4.32 15.05
CA ARG A 208 -9.94 -4.61 14.81
C ARG A 208 -9.17 -3.29 14.65
N PRO A 209 -7.84 -3.31 14.79
CA PRO A 209 -6.99 -2.15 14.60
C PRO A 209 -7.30 -1.38 13.30
N ALA A 210 -7.41 -0.05 13.36
CA ALA A 210 -7.74 0.78 12.20
C ALA A 210 -7.19 2.22 12.27
N ILE A 211 -6.77 2.74 11.11
CA ILE A 211 -6.42 4.15 10.91
C ILE A 211 -7.49 4.80 10.03
N LEU A 212 -8.04 5.91 10.50
CA LEU A 212 -9.12 6.65 9.85
C LEU A 212 -8.65 8.07 9.47
N ASP A 213 -9.06 8.55 8.30
CA ASP A 213 -9.08 9.98 8.02
C ASP A 213 -10.34 10.67 8.57
N ALA A 214 -10.33 12.00 8.56
CA ALA A 214 -11.45 12.83 9.01
C ALA A 214 -12.80 12.44 8.40
N THR A 215 -12.80 12.04 7.13
CA THR A 215 -14.03 11.66 6.45
C THR A 215 -14.52 10.32 6.96
N ALA A 216 -13.62 9.34 7.13
CA ALA A 216 -13.97 8.06 7.73
C ALA A 216 -14.50 8.21 9.17
N VAL A 217 -13.91 9.09 9.99
CA VAL A 217 -14.45 9.43 11.32
C VAL A 217 -15.87 9.99 11.22
N LYS A 218 -16.11 10.93 10.29
CA LYS A 218 -17.44 11.53 10.08
C LYS A 218 -18.49 10.48 9.68
N TYR A 219 -18.15 9.53 8.81
CA TYR A 219 -19.07 8.45 8.42
C TYR A 219 -19.34 7.47 9.56
N ALA A 220 -18.33 7.12 10.36
CA ALA A 220 -18.53 6.32 11.57
C ALA A 220 -19.48 7.03 12.54
N GLN A 221 -19.33 8.35 12.72
CA GLN A 221 -20.24 9.17 13.52
C GLN A 221 -21.68 9.14 13.01
N VAL A 222 -21.90 9.33 11.70
CA VAL A 222 -23.24 9.26 11.09
C VAL A 222 -23.89 7.88 11.30
N LYS A 223 -23.09 6.81 11.34
CA LYS A 223 -23.56 5.44 11.58
C LYS A 223 -23.71 5.09 13.07
N GLY A 224 -23.52 6.04 13.98
CA GLY A 224 -23.63 5.81 15.43
C GLY A 224 -22.46 5.05 16.05
N LEU A 225 -21.32 4.96 15.35
CA LEU A 225 -20.15 4.16 15.74
C LEU A 225 -19.02 5.00 16.36
N SER A 226 -19.26 6.26 16.74
CA SER A 226 -18.22 7.10 17.35
C SER A 226 -17.61 6.45 18.60
N HIS A 227 -18.39 5.69 19.36
CA HIS A 227 -17.92 4.95 20.55
C HIS A 227 -16.84 3.91 20.23
N LEU A 228 -16.75 3.44 18.97
CA LEU A 228 -15.68 2.56 18.50
C LEU A 228 -14.44 3.32 17.99
N VAL A 229 -14.55 4.63 17.79
CA VAL A 229 -13.49 5.49 17.22
C VAL A 229 -12.85 6.41 18.26
N GLY A 230 -13.59 6.79 19.32
CA GLY A 230 -13.11 7.61 20.44
C GLY A 230 -13.14 9.12 20.19
N VAL A 231 -13.45 9.54 18.97
CA VAL A 231 -13.59 10.95 18.57
C VAL A 231 -14.82 11.18 17.67
N CYS A 232 -15.29 12.42 17.63
CA CYS A 232 -16.22 12.94 16.63
C CYS A 232 -15.59 14.11 15.89
N VAL A 233 -16.02 14.36 14.64
CA VAL A 233 -15.67 15.61 13.95
C VAL A 233 -16.47 16.74 14.59
N GLU A 234 -15.75 17.68 15.22
CA GLU A 234 -16.36 18.87 15.83
C GLU A 234 -16.48 19.99 14.81
N LYS A 235 -15.41 20.21 14.04
CA LYS A 235 -15.33 21.31 13.09
C LYS A 235 -14.46 20.95 11.89
N GLU A 236 -14.91 21.32 10.70
CA GLU A 236 -14.09 21.32 9.50
C GLU A 236 -13.41 22.69 9.34
N ILE A 237 -12.13 22.66 8.98
CA ILE A 237 -11.29 23.83 8.77
C ILE A 237 -10.96 23.91 7.28
N ASN A 238 -11.53 24.94 6.65
CA ASN A 238 -11.24 25.30 5.28
C ASN A 238 -10.25 26.46 5.30
N GLY A 239 -9.04 26.26 4.77
CA GLY A 239 -8.01 27.28 4.71
C GLY A 239 -6.68 26.85 5.31
N HIS A 240 -5.81 27.83 5.57
CA HIS A 240 -4.46 27.58 6.05
C HIS A 240 -4.46 27.16 7.52
N CYS A 241 -3.89 25.99 7.77
CA CYS A 241 -3.66 25.43 9.09
C CYS A 241 -2.48 24.46 9.03
N VAL A 242 -1.85 24.24 10.18
CA VAL A 242 -0.71 23.33 10.34
C VAL A 242 -0.98 22.36 11.48
N GLU A 243 -0.45 21.15 11.35
CA GLU A 243 -0.45 20.14 12.39
C GLU A 243 0.74 20.38 13.31
N GLN A 244 0.54 20.36 14.63
CA GLN A 244 1.62 20.35 15.62
C GLN A 244 1.57 19.03 16.40
N TYR A 245 2.74 18.39 16.54
CA TYR A 245 2.88 17.17 17.31
C TYR A 245 2.81 17.45 18.81
N LEU A 246 1.99 16.72 19.55
CA LEU A 246 1.91 16.78 21.01
C LEU A 246 2.96 15.87 21.66
N ASP A 247 3.19 16.05 22.96
CA ASP A 247 4.07 15.19 23.75
C ASP A 247 3.39 13.82 24.01
N ASP A 248 3.77 12.83 23.21
CA ASP A 248 3.29 11.45 23.26
C ASP A 248 4.38 10.51 22.73
N GLU A 249 4.39 9.24 23.17
CA GLU A 249 5.36 8.23 22.73
C GLU A 249 5.36 8.03 21.20
N ILE A 250 4.20 8.18 20.55
CA ILE A 250 4.07 8.08 19.09
C ILE A 250 4.86 9.19 18.39
N ASN A 251 4.99 10.36 19.04
CA ASN A 251 5.71 11.53 18.54
C ASN A 251 7.12 11.68 19.15
N ALA A 252 7.69 10.63 19.75
CA ALA A 252 8.96 10.71 20.45
C ALA A 252 10.05 11.43 19.61
N GLY A 253 10.60 12.52 20.15
CA GLY A 253 11.61 13.36 19.49
C GLY A 253 11.09 14.44 18.53
N PHE A 254 9.77 14.56 18.38
CA PHE A 254 9.13 15.52 17.45
C PHE A 254 8.06 16.42 18.09
N ALA A 255 7.75 16.24 19.38
CA ALA A 255 6.82 17.11 20.11
C ALA A 255 7.13 18.61 19.90
N GLY A 256 6.10 19.40 19.66
CA GLY A 256 6.17 20.82 19.37
C GLY A 256 6.53 21.18 17.93
N LYS A 257 7.01 20.25 17.09
CA LYS A 257 7.27 20.54 15.67
C LYS A 257 5.97 20.66 14.88
N PHE A 258 6.06 21.42 13.79
CA PHE A 258 4.96 21.64 12.85
C PHE A 258 5.12 20.83 11.59
N ARG A 259 3.99 20.36 11.06
CA ARG A 259 3.85 19.81 9.72
C ARG A 259 2.84 20.65 8.94
N ASP A 260 3.24 21.02 7.74
CA ASP A 260 2.44 21.82 6.81
C ASP A 260 2.26 21.05 5.49
N SER A 261 1.08 20.47 5.28
CA SER A 261 0.69 19.83 4.02
C SER A 261 0.07 20.82 3.03
N ARG A 262 0.02 22.11 3.39
CA ARG A 262 -0.58 23.20 2.60
C ARG A 262 -2.05 22.94 2.21
N PRO A 263 -2.94 22.52 3.13
CA PRO A 263 -4.31 22.15 2.79
C PRO A 263 -5.07 23.31 2.13
N GLY A 264 -4.87 24.55 2.61
CA GLY A 264 -5.47 25.75 2.00
C GLY A 264 -5.04 26.02 0.55
N PHE A 265 -3.81 25.65 0.17
CA PHE A 265 -3.34 25.80 -1.22
C PHE A 265 -3.99 24.76 -2.14
N PHE A 266 -4.11 23.51 -1.67
CA PHE A 266 -4.73 22.42 -2.43
C PHE A 266 -6.26 22.36 -2.32
N ARG A 267 -6.87 23.31 -1.60
CA ARG A 267 -8.32 23.33 -1.31
C ARG A 267 -8.81 22.06 -0.61
N ASN A 268 -7.93 21.42 0.18
CA ASN A 268 -8.28 20.33 1.07
C ASN A 268 -8.83 20.88 2.38
N SER A 269 -9.78 20.17 2.99
CA SER A 269 -10.26 20.48 4.33
C SER A 269 -9.47 19.69 5.38
N SER A 270 -9.26 20.30 6.54
CA SER A 270 -8.80 19.62 7.75
C SER A 270 -9.94 19.50 8.75
N ALA A 271 -9.82 18.65 9.76
CA ALA A 271 -10.82 18.49 10.81
C ALA A 271 -10.22 18.65 12.20
N VAL A 272 -10.99 19.30 13.07
CA VAL A 272 -10.81 19.30 14.51
C VAL A 272 -11.73 18.25 15.11
N PHE A 273 -11.17 17.43 16.00
CA PHE A 273 -11.87 16.38 16.70
C PHE A 273 -12.27 16.80 18.12
N LYS A 274 -13.46 16.37 18.52
CA LYS A 274 -13.87 16.30 19.92
C LYS A 274 -13.61 14.89 20.44
N CYS A 275 -12.82 14.77 21.49
CA CYS A 275 -12.65 13.50 22.22
C CYS A 275 -13.94 13.20 22.99
N ILE A 276 -14.47 11.99 22.84
CA ILE A 276 -15.74 11.58 23.48
C ILE A 276 -15.55 10.52 24.56
N SER A 277 -14.32 10.08 24.79
CA SER A 277 -13.92 9.18 25.86
C SER A 277 -12.73 9.77 26.61
N SER A 278 -12.63 9.52 27.91
CA SER A 278 -11.45 9.86 28.72
C SER A 278 -10.23 9.00 28.39
N GLU A 279 -10.42 7.88 27.68
CA GLU A 279 -9.33 7.03 27.20
C GLU A 279 -8.76 7.47 25.85
N THR A 280 -9.42 8.41 25.17
CA THR A 280 -8.92 9.00 23.93
C THR A 280 -7.74 9.92 24.23
N LYS A 281 -6.59 9.65 23.61
CA LYS A 281 -5.36 10.44 23.75
C LYS A 281 -5.13 11.29 22.50
N PRO A 282 -5.20 12.63 22.60
CA PRO A 282 -4.74 13.52 21.53
C PRO A 282 -3.24 13.33 21.30
N ILE A 283 -2.83 13.17 20.04
CA ILE A 283 -1.42 13.09 19.65
C ILE A 283 -0.99 14.25 18.74
N CYS A 284 -1.94 14.94 18.10
CA CYS A 284 -1.65 16.18 17.39
C CYS A 284 -2.75 17.21 17.65
N GLU A 285 -2.37 18.48 17.53
CA GLU A 285 -3.31 19.59 17.46
C GLU A 285 -3.19 20.33 16.13
N LEU A 286 -4.27 20.96 15.72
CA LEU A 286 -4.29 21.88 14.60
C LEU A 286 -4.04 23.29 15.14
N LYS A 287 -3.14 24.03 14.50
CA LYS A 287 -3.00 25.47 14.72
C LYS A 287 -3.44 26.23 13.48
N THR A 288 -3.78 27.50 13.68
CA THR A 288 -3.69 28.51 12.62
C THR A 288 -2.25 28.59 12.10
N ASP A 289 -1.98 29.37 11.05
CA ASP A 289 -0.65 29.37 10.44
C ASP A 289 0.49 29.74 11.42
N TYR A 290 1.73 29.63 10.97
CA TYR A 290 2.92 29.88 11.81
C TYR A 290 3.06 31.32 12.32
N ARG A 291 2.18 32.25 11.95
CA ARG A 291 2.25 33.67 12.36
C ARG A 291 1.49 33.93 13.65
N ASP A 292 0.30 33.36 13.81
CA ASP A 292 -0.56 33.56 14.98
C ASP A 292 -0.58 32.35 15.92
N GLY A 293 -0.28 31.14 15.42
CA GLY A 293 -0.01 29.93 16.20
C GLY A 293 -1.15 29.49 17.15
N ARG A 294 -2.36 30.00 16.94
CA ARG A 294 -3.52 29.76 17.80
C ARG A 294 -3.99 28.32 17.63
N THR A 295 -4.19 27.63 18.74
CA THR A 295 -4.82 26.30 18.74
C THR A 295 -6.24 26.35 18.18
N LEU A 296 -6.50 25.54 17.18
CA LEU A 296 -7.83 25.28 16.63
C LEU A 296 -8.49 24.06 17.27
N GLY A 297 -7.71 23.08 17.72
CA GLY A 297 -8.17 21.92 18.49
C GLY A 297 -7.42 20.63 18.13
N VAL A 298 -7.90 19.47 18.57
CA VAL A 298 -7.24 18.17 18.31
C VAL A 298 -7.32 17.82 16.83
N SER A 299 -6.18 17.51 16.20
CA SER A 299 -6.10 17.09 14.79
C SER A 299 -5.79 15.61 14.63
N ALA A 300 -5.23 14.93 15.63
CA ALA A 300 -5.07 13.49 15.61
C ALA A 300 -5.17 12.92 17.01
N ALA A 301 -5.75 11.73 17.13
CA ALA A 301 -5.93 11.04 18.40
C ALA A 301 -5.84 9.53 18.24
N VAL A 302 -5.47 8.87 19.33
CA VAL A 302 -5.47 7.41 19.45
C VAL A 302 -6.41 6.96 20.57
N PHE A 303 -7.01 5.79 20.41
CA PHE A 303 -8.01 5.26 21.33
C PHE A 303 -8.01 3.74 21.33
N LYS A 304 -8.20 3.10 22.50
CA LYS A 304 -8.50 1.68 22.59
C LYS A 304 -10.00 1.53 22.79
N ASN A 305 -10.68 0.90 21.84
CA ASN A 305 -12.13 0.81 21.89
C ASN A 305 -12.62 -0.31 22.82
N PRO A 306 -13.94 -0.40 23.10
CA PRO A 306 -14.51 -1.42 23.97
C PRO A 306 -14.24 -2.87 23.54
N GLU A 307 -14.01 -3.11 22.25
CA GLU A 307 -13.63 -4.42 21.69
C GLU A 307 -12.13 -4.72 21.84
N GLY A 308 -11.37 -3.80 22.46
CA GLY A 308 -9.94 -3.91 22.68
C GLY A 308 -9.06 -3.47 21.49
N ALA A 309 -9.66 -3.05 20.37
CA ALA A 309 -8.92 -2.61 19.20
C ALA A 309 -8.32 -1.22 19.38
N ARG A 310 -7.11 -1.04 18.86
CA ARG A 310 -6.39 0.24 18.83
C ARG A 310 -6.76 1.02 17.57
N ILE A 311 -7.23 2.24 17.73
CA ILE A 311 -7.76 3.08 16.67
C ILE A 311 -6.98 4.38 16.62
N ALA A 312 -6.64 4.82 15.41
CA ALA A 312 -5.99 6.09 15.15
C ALA A 312 -6.84 6.94 14.21
N SER A 313 -7.07 8.20 14.55
CA SER A 313 -7.86 9.13 13.77
C SER A 313 -7.04 10.34 13.38
N PHE A 314 -7.06 10.72 12.11
CA PHE A 314 -6.34 11.88 11.58
C PHE A 314 -7.25 12.86 10.87
N GLY A 315 -7.27 14.07 11.39
CA GLY A 315 -7.93 15.25 10.88
C GLY A 315 -7.11 16.03 9.86
N TYR A 316 -5.81 15.73 9.72
CA TYR A 316 -4.87 16.50 8.90
C TYR A 316 -4.05 15.62 7.94
N ASP A 317 -4.49 15.55 6.68
CA ASP A 317 -3.81 14.90 5.54
C ASP A 317 -2.96 13.65 5.90
N PRO A 318 -3.55 12.58 6.44
CA PRO A 318 -2.78 11.39 6.84
C PRO A 318 -2.10 10.66 5.68
N TRP A 319 -2.55 10.89 4.46
CA TRP A 319 -2.13 10.14 3.26
C TRP A 319 -1.25 10.94 2.29
N ASN A 320 -1.15 12.25 2.47
CA ASN A 320 -0.45 13.15 1.55
C ASN A 320 0.75 13.81 2.23
N TYR A 321 1.78 14.15 1.46
CA TYR A 321 2.93 14.90 1.96
C TYR A 321 3.51 14.29 3.25
N ILE A 322 3.62 12.96 3.27
CA ILE A 322 4.04 12.18 4.44
C ILE A 322 5.56 12.03 4.55
N PHE A 323 6.32 12.65 3.64
CA PHE A 323 7.75 12.39 3.46
C PHE A 323 8.67 13.23 4.35
N SER A 324 8.12 14.02 5.27
CA SER A 324 8.94 14.60 6.34
C SER A 324 9.40 13.49 7.28
N TRP A 325 10.64 13.59 7.79
CA TRP A 325 11.20 12.56 8.66
C TRP A 325 10.37 12.34 9.92
N ASP A 326 9.88 13.44 10.52
CA ASP A 326 8.95 13.45 11.65
C ASP A 326 7.66 12.68 11.33
N LYS A 327 7.04 12.88 10.16
CA LYS A 327 5.80 12.19 9.82
C LYS A 327 6.00 10.71 9.54
N ILE A 328 7.07 10.34 8.83
CA ILE A 328 7.41 8.93 8.60
C ILE A 328 7.60 8.22 9.94
N GLN A 329 8.35 8.82 10.87
CA GLN A 329 8.57 8.20 12.19
C GLN A 329 7.31 8.17 13.05
N GLN A 330 6.47 9.20 13.00
CA GLN A 330 5.15 9.16 13.64
C GLN A 330 4.33 7.98 13.12
N ILE A 331 4.27 7.77 11.80
CA ILE A 331 3.54 6.65 11.19
C ILE A 331 4.13 5.30 11.62
N HIS A 332 5.46 5.17 11.65
CA HIS A 332 6.12 3.94 12.11
C HIS A 332 5.77 3.62 13.56
N ASN A 333 5.92 4.61 14.47
CA ASN A 333 5.60 4.44 15.89
C ASN A 333 4.12 4.15 16.09
N LEU A 334 3.24 4.83 15.34
CA LEU A 334 1.82 4.58 15.36
C LEU A 334 1.50 3.14 14.92
N ILE A 335 2.16 2.62 13.89
CA ILE A 335 1.93 1.24 13.42
C ILE A 335 2.38 0.23 14.48
N GLN A 336 3.53 0.46 15.14
CA GLN A 336 3.95 -0.37 16.27
C GLN A 336 2.92 -0.32 17.40
N TRP A 337 2.43 0.88 17.74
CA TRP A 337 1.39 1.05 18.74
C TRP A 337 0.09 0.34 18.34
N ILE A 338 -0.42 0.54 17.13
CA ILE A 338 -1.72 0.01 16.71
C ILE A 338 -1.71 -1.52 16.54
N THR A 339 -0.54 -2.09 16.26
CA THR A 339 -0.36 -3.54 16.06
C THR A 339 0.30 -4.25 17.24
N GLU A 340 0.59 -3.56 18.33
CA GLU A 340 1.25 -4.16 19.51
C GLU A 340 2.59 -4.82 19.16
N ASP A 341 3.39 -4.12 18.37
CA ASP A 341 4.67 -4.57 17.84
C ASP A 341 4.61 -5.83 16.97
N THR A 342 3.42 -6.20 16.44
CA THR A 342 3.23 -7.42 15.63
C THR A 342 3.22 -7.19 14.11
N PHE A 343 3.36 -5.95 13.63
CA PHE A 343 3.31 -5.65 12.20
C PHE A 343 4.44 -6.37 11.43
N PRO A 344 4.11 -7.21 10.42
CA PRO A 344 5.01 -8.29 9.97
C PRO A 344 6.32 -7.80 9.32
N PHE A 345 6.29 -6.66 8.65
CA PHE A 345 7.44 -6.10 7.96
C PHE A 345 7.23 -4.61 7.66
N MET A 346 8.22 -3.77 7.92
CA MET A 346 8.20 -2.35 7.58
C MET A 346 9.60 -1.86 7.22
N VAL A 347 9.74 -1.10 6.14
CA VAL A 347 11.01 -0.46 5.75
C VAL A 347 11.18 0.83 6.55
N LEU A 348 12.24 0.91 7.34
CA LEU A 348 12.57 2.06 8.15
C LEU A 348 13.45 3.08 7.42
N PHE A 349 14.26 2.61 6.47
CA PHE A 349 15.17 3.44 5.68
C PHE A 349 15.63 2.72 4.41
N PRO A 350 15.89 3.45 3.31
CA PRO A 350 15.53 4.84 3.07
C PRO A 350 14.04 5.00 2.78
N PRO A 351 13.50 6.22 2.83
CA PRO A 351 12.16 6.49 2.34
C PRO A 351 12.05 6.18 0.84
N ARG A 352 10.80 6.02 0.37
CA ARG A 352 10.41 5.66 -1.00
C ARG A 352 11.02 4.35 -1.51
N VAL A 353 11.25 3.40 -0.60
CA VAL A 353 11.40 1.99 -0.96
C VAL A 353 10.09 1.29 -0.63
N SER A 354 9.31 0.97 -1.65
CA SER A 354 7.96 0.43 -1.52
C SER A 354 7.98 -1.10 -1.37
N PRO A 355 7.55 -1.66 -0.22
CA PRO A 355 7.51 -3.10 -0.02
C PRO A 355 6.19 -3.71 -0.52
N ILE A 356 6.29 -4.86 -1.18
CA ILE A 356 5.18 -5.76 -1.48
C ILE A 356 5.46 -7.07 -0.74
N LEU A 357 4.65 -7.35 0.28
CA LEU A 357 4.91 -8.39 1.26
C LEU A 357 4.08 -9.64 1.01
N ARG A 358 4.74 -10.79 0.99
CA ARG A 358 4.15 -12.13 0.96
C ARG A 358 4.54 -12.89 2.22
N CYS A 359 3.55 -13.19 3.07
CA CYS A 359 3.80 -13.78 4.38
C CYS A 359 2.67 -14.74 4.75
N LYS A 360 2.97 -15.83 5.46
CA LYS A 360 1.97 -16.70 6.10
C LYS A 360 2.24 -16.80 7.60
N ALA A 361 1.24 -17.24 8.37
CA ALA A 361 1.33 -17.43 9.82
C ALA A 361 2.57 -18.26 10.27
N SER A 362 3.00 -19.21 9.43
CA SER A 362 4.19 -20.04 9.68
C SER A 362 5.53 -19.26 9.70
N GLY A 363 5.52 -17.96 9.40
CA GLY A 363 6.69 -17.08 9.52
C GLY A 363 7.58 -16.98 8.29
N LYS A 364 7.28 -17.68 7.19
CA LYS A 364 8.00 -17.49 5.92
C LYS A 364 7.64 -16.12 5.35
N ILE A 365 8.63 -15.25 5.17
CA ILE A 365 8.45 -13.93 4.54
C ILE A 365 9.22 -13.88 3.24
N VAL A 366 8.53 -13.45 2.18
CA VAL A 366 9.14 -12.98 0.93
C VAL A 366 8.67 -11.55 0.73
N VAL A 367 9.58 -10.63 0.45
CA VAL A 367 9.24 -9.23 0.19
C VAL A 367 9.96 -8.76 -1.06
N VAL A 368 9.21 -8.07 -1.92
CA VAL A 368 9.77 -7.32 -3.04
C VAL A 368 9.84 -5.86 -2.66
N LEU A 369 11.03 -5.28 -2.75
CA LEU A 369 11.31 -3.88 -2.45
C LEU A 369 11.54 -3.15 -3.76
N VAL A 370 10.65 -2.22 -4.09
CA VAL A 370 10.78 -1.36 -5.27
C VAL A 370 11.43 -0.05 -4.84
N ASN A 371 12.54 0.32 -5.46
CA ASN A 371 13.12 1.65 -5.26
C ASN A 371 12.32 2.70 -6.06
N ALA A 372 11.42 3.42 -5.41
CA ALA A 372 10.63 4.50 -6.00
C ALA A 372 11.33 5.87 -5.91
N ASN A 373 12.65 5.89 -5.69
CA ASN A 373 13.49 7.08 -5.85
C ASN A 373 14.13 7.12 -7.25
N PHE A 374 14.59 8.32 -7.62
CA PHE A 374 15.50 8.51 -8.75
C PHE A 374 16.97 8.30 -8.37
N ASP A 375 17.25 8.19 -7.07
CA ASP A 375 18.58 7.90 -6.54
C ASP A 375 18.75 6.40 -6.27
N GLU A 376 20.00 5.96 -6.33
CA GLU A 376 20.38 4.62 -5.95
C GLU A 376 20.24 4.39 -4.44
N VAL A 377 19.72 3.24 -4.05
CA VAL A 377 19.66 2.80 -2.65
C VAL A 377 20.75 1.77 -2.41
N ASN A 378 21.59 1.98 -1.40
CA ASN A 378 22.71 1.07 -1.08
C ASN A 378 22.58 0.35 0.27
N GLU A 379 21.69 0.83 1.12
CA GLU A 379 21.41 0.27 2.43
C GLU A 379 19.90 0.28 2.64
N ILE A 380 19.38 -0.81 3.21
CA ILE A 380 17.97 -0.92 3.55
C ILE A 380 17.91 -1.36 5.01
N ARG A 381 17.16 -0.61 5.81
CA ARG A 381 16.82 -0.97 7.18
C ARG A 381 15.34 -1.28 7.24
N PHE A 382 15.00 -2.43 7.81
CA PHE A 382 13.60 -2.82 7.98
C PHE A 382 13.42 -3.48 9.35
N CYS A 383 12.20 -3.45 9.88
CA CYS A 383 11.85 -4.13 11.12
C CYS A 383 10.83 -5.24 10.86
N THR A 384 10.89 -6.23 11.73
CA THR A 384 9.93 -7.34 11.78
C THR A 384 9.82 -7.83 13.24
N PRO A 385 8.64 -8.31 13.68
CA PRO A 385 8.40 -8.77 15.05
C PRO A 385 9.23 -10.00 15.40
N ARG A 386 9.71 -10.74 14.40
CA ARG A 386 10.42 -12.00 14.59
C ARG A 386 11.89 -11.84 14.27
N ARG A 387 12.73 -12.54 15.01
CA ARG A 387 14.14 -12.66 14.68
C ARG A 387 14.30 -13.66 13.52
N PHE A 388 14.99 -13.23 12.47
CA PHE A 388 15.41 -14.10 11.37
C PHE A 388 16.91 -14.33 11.42
N PHE A 389 17.33 -15.55 11.13
CA PHE A 389 18.75 -15.93 11.14
C PHE A 389 19.34 -15.95 9.73
N ARG A 390 18.47 -15.99 8.71
CA ARG A 390 18.86 -16.00 7.31
C ARG A 390 18.02 -15.00 6.52
N VAL A 391 18.72 -14.08 5.86
CA VAL A 391 18.16 -13.18 4.86
C VAL A 391 18.85 -13.50 3.55
N GLU A 392 18.08 -13.68 2.49
CA GLU A 392 18.59 -14.03 1.16
C GLU A 392 18.02 -13.10 0.11
N VAL A 393 18.79 -12.91 -0.96
CA VAL A 393 18.43 -12.10 -2.11
C VAL A 393 18.28 -12.99 -3.32
N LEU A 394 17.21 -12.79 -4.10
CA LEU A 394 17.06 -13.44 -5.40
C LEU A 394 17.91 -12.73 -6.46
N LYS A 395 18.73 -13.48 -7.16
CA LYS A 395 19.58 -13.00 -8.27
C LYS A 395 18.87 -13.21 -9.61
N THR A 396 19.30 -12.47 -10.63
CA THR A 396 18.70 -12.50 -11.97
C THR A 396 18.73 -13.89 -12.62
N ASP A 397 19.66 -14.76 -12.22
CA ASP A 397 19.76 -16.16 -12.64
C ASP A 397 18.83 -17.12 -11.87
N GLY A 398 17.90 -16.58 -11.06
CA GLY A 398 16.96 -17.35 -10.25
C GLY A 398 17.54 -17.95 -8.96
N LYS A 399 18.82 -17.73 -8.66
CA LYS A 399 19.46 -18.29 -7.45
C LYS A 399 19.34 -17.37 -6.24
N TRP A 400 19.32 -17.98 -5.05
CA TRP A 400 19.30 -17.27 -3.78
C TRP A 400 20.71 -17.10 -3.23
N GLU A 401 21.07 -15.87 -2.88
CA GLU A 401 22.36 -15.50 -2.29
C GLU A 401 22.15 -14.97 -0.87
N ARG A 402 22.96 -15.41 0.10
CA ARG A 402 22.84 -14.92 1.48
C ARG A 402 23.20 -13.43 1.55
N CYS A 403 22.33 -12.63 2.18
CA CYS A 403 22.60 -11.23 2.48
C CYS A 403 23.42 -11.11 3.76
N ARG A 404 24.39 -10.19 3.76
CA ARG A 404 25.09 -9.80 5.00
C ARG A 404 24.14 -8.93 5.84
N VAL A 405 23.89 -9.35 7.07
CA VAL A 405 23.04 -8.66 8.06
C VAL A 405 23.90 -8.12 9.18
N LEU A 406 23.71 -6.84 9.57
CA LEU A 406 24.65 -6.12 10.45
C LEU A 406 24.30 -6.05 11.96
N LYS A 407 23.26 -6.76 12.44
CA LYS A 407 22.72 -6.86 13.83
C LYS A 407 21.39 -6.11 14.05
N SER A 408 20.68 -6.59 15.10
CA SER A 408 19.36 -6.24 15.60
C SER A 408 19.49 -5.55 16.97
N GLY A 409 18.72 -4.48 17.19
CA GLY A 409 18.41 -4.00 18.54
C GLY A 409 17.38 -4.92 19.23
N ASN A 410 16.78 -4.47 20.33
CA ASN A 410 15.82 -5.24 21.13
C ASN A 410 14.54 -5.66 20.35
N THR A 411 14.31 -5.07 19.17
CA THR A 411 13.35 -5.51 18.16
C THR A 411 14.09 -5.89 16.88
N GLY A 412 13.53 -6.83 16.09
CA GLY A 412 14.09 -7.45 14.89
C GLY A 412 14.38 -6.49 13.71
N ILE A 413 15.17 -5.45 13.94
CA ILE A 413 15.68 -4.52 12.95
C ILE A 413 16.83 -5.20 12.20
N ILE A 414 16.75 -5.18 10.88
CA ILE A 414 17.73 -5.79 10.00
C ILE A 414 18.22 -4.72 9.03
N THR A 415 19.55 -4.55 8.98
CA THR A 415 20.21 -3.75 7.96
C THR A 415 20.81 -4.65 6.89
N ALA A 416 20.36 -4.48 5.65
CA ALA A 416 20.87 -5.15 4.46
C ALA A 416 21.61 -4.14 3.56
N ARG A 417 22.89 -4.41 3.26
CA ARG A 417 23.66 -3.62 2.29
C ARG A 417 23.50 -4.24 0.90
N ARG A 418 22.55 -3.72 0.14
CA ARG A 418 22.22 -4.17 -1.21
C ARG A 418 21.86 -2.95 -2.04
N LYS A 419 22.46 -2.90 -3.22
CA LYS A 419 22.18 -1.89 -4.23
C LYS A 419 20.81 -2.17 -4.86
N ILE A 420 19.93 -1.17 -4.88
CA ILE A 420 18.73 -1.13 -5.70
C ILE A 420 18.83 0.12 -6.58
N GLU A 421 18.94 -0.12 -7.88
CA GLU A 421 18.90 0.91 -8.90
C GLU A 421 17.57 1.70 -8.85
N PRO A 422 17.54 2.97 -9.30
CA PRO A 422 16.29 3.72 -9.45
C PRO A 422 15.26 2.93 -10.23
N TRP A 423 14.05 2.79 -9.68
CA TRP A 423 12.95 1.99 -10.22
C TRP A 423 13.29 0.51 -10.47
N GLY A 424 14.31 -0.01 -9.78
CA GLY A 424 14.62 -1.43 -9.71
C GLY A 424 13.88 -2.14 -8.56
N ALA A 425 13.91 -3.47 -8.57
CA ALA A 425 13.37 -4.31 -7.51
C ALA A 425 14.46 -5.16 -6.84
N LEU A 426 14.31 -5.39 -5.53
CA LEU A 426 15.08 -6.35 -4.75
C LEU A 426 14.11 -7.34 -4.10
N VAL A 427 14.34 -8.63 -4.27
CA VAL A 427 13.54 -9.67 -3.61
C VAL A 427 14.32 -10.21 -2.43
N LEU A 428 13.73 -10.13 -1.25
CA LEU A 428 14.27 -10.73 -0.03
C LEU A 428 13.43 -11.93 0.40
N ARG A 429 14.10 -12.99 0.84
CA ARG A 429 13.49 -14.10 1.59
C ARG A 429 14.07 -14.12 2.98
N LEU A 430 13.21 -14.14 3.99
CA LEU A 430 13.58 -14.20 5.40
C LEU A 430 13.16 -15.56 5.96
N ALA A 431 14.10 -16.28 6.57
CA ALA A 431 13.93 -17.62 7.13
C ALA A 431 14.63 -17.78 8.49
#